data_AF-A0A1T5ESC9-F1
#
_entry.id   AF-A0A1T5ESC9-F1
#
_cell.length_a   1.000
_cell.length_b   1.000
_cell.length_c   1.000
_cell.angle_alpha   90.00
_cell.angle_beta   90.00
_cell.angle_gamma   90.00
#
_symmetry.space_group_name_H-M   'P 1'
#
loop_
_entity.id
_entity.type
_entity.pdbx_description
1 polymer ?
#
loop_
_entity_poly.entity_id
_entity_poly.type
_entity_poly.pdbx_seq_one_letter_code
_entity_poly.pdbx_strand_id
1 'polypeptide(L)'
;MILNRFVKNSEKRNRVIHIVFGFIILIHAWEKYETGHGPFVFFLIAGLIFITLAILHPVLEKKYPWIDGVFFVIEGTLSLAVAYDYFHMGKKALPFAYLGVAMLQYFVAFRKSRKGIAHHKAKYSEPVDPS
;
A
#
# COMPACT_ATOMS: atom_id res chain seq x y z
N MET A 1 11.28 -12.09 -4.70
CA MET A 1 11.23 -13.39 -5.41
C MET A 1 11.01 -14.61 -4.49
N ILE A 2 11.15 -14.48 -3.16
CA ILE A 2 10.98 -15.59 -2.18
C ILE A 2 9.51 -15.97 -1.93
N LEU A 3 8.57 -15.01 -1.96
CA LEU A 3 7.13 -15.27 -1.75
C LEU A 3 6.45 -16.11 -2.85
N ASN A 4 7.04 -16.22 -4.05
CA ASN A 4 6.48 -17.05 -5.12
C ASN A 4 6.53 -18.55 -4.81
N ARG A 5 7.39 -18.99 -3.88
CA ARG A 5 7.46 -20.42 -3.49
C ARG A 5 6.37 -20.85 -2.51
N PHE A 6 5.79 -19.91 -1.74
CA PHE A 6 4.83 -20.24 -0.68
C PHE A 6 3.38 -19.88 -1.03
N VAL A 7 3.14 -18.86 -1.86
CA VAL A 7 1.78 -18.45 -2.23
C VAL A 7 1.66 -18.37 -3.75
N LYS A 8 1.06 -19.41 -4.34
CA LYS A 8 0.88 -19.56 -5.79
C LYS A 8 -0.12 -18.54 -6.37
N ASN A 9 -1.03 -18.02 -5.54
CA ASN A 9 -2.05 -17.06 -5.94
C ASN A 9 -1.57 -15.61 -5.68
N SER A 10 -1.40 -14.83 -6.75
CA SER A 10 -0.95 -13.44 -6.69
C SER A 10 -1.88 -12.51 -5.92
N GLU A 11 -3.19 -12.75 -5.94
CA GLU A 11 -4.19 -11.94 -5.22
C GLU A 11 -4.04 -12.10 -3.71
N LYS A 12 -3.94 -13.37 -3.25
CA LYS A 12 -3.73 -13.69 -1.83
C LYS A 12 -2.43 -13.05 -1.32
N ARG A 13 -1.38 -13.06 -2.15
CA ARG A 13 -0.10 -12.45 -1.79
C ARG A 13 -0.19 -10.94 -1.63
N ASN A 14 -0.82 -10.23 -2.57
CA ASN A 14 -0.94 -8.77 -2.49
C ASN A 14 -1.75 -8.37 -1.25
N ARG A 15 -2.86 -9.07 -0.99
CA ARG A 15 -3.66 -8.88 0.22
C ARG A 15 -2.83 -9.02 1.49
N VAL A 16 -2.04 -10.09 1.61
CA VAL A 16 -1.19 -10.30 2.79
C VAL A 16 -0.17 -9.16 2.95
N ILE A 17 0.42 -8.70 1.85
CA ILE A 17 1.38 -7.58 1.89
C ILE A 17 0.70 -6.30 2.41
N HIS A 18 -0.48 -5.94 1.89
CA HIS A 18 -1.22 -4.76 2.35
C HIS A 18 -1.61 -4.87 3.84
N ILE A 19 -2.06 -6.04 4.28
CA ILE A 19 -2.39 -6.27 5.69
C ILE A 19 -1.15 -6.12 6.58
N VAL A 20 -0.02 -6.71 6.18
CA VAL A 20 1.26 -6.59 6.91
C VAL A 20 1.70 -5.14 7.00
N PHE A 21 1.59 -4.36 5.92
CA PHE A 21 1.88 -2.93 5.94
C PHE A 21 0.96 -2.15 6.89
N GLY A 22 -0.33 -2.47 6.90
CA GLY A 22 -1.26 -1.92 7.87
C GLY A 22 -0.85 -2.18 9.32
N PHE A 23 -0.40 -3.39 9.63
CA PHE A 23 0.12 -3.72 10.96
C PHE A 23 1.42 -2.97 11.28
N ILE A 24 2.34 -2.79 10.33
CA ILE A 24 3.56 -2.00 10.53
C ILE A 24 3.21 -0.55 10.92
N ILE A 25 2.20 0.04 10.29
CA ILE A 25 1.72 1.40 10.64
C ILE A 25 1.14 1.43 12.06
N LEU A 26 0.37 0.41 12.45
CA LEU A 26 -0.16 0.30 13.81
C LEU A 26 0.94 0.12 14.86
N ILE A 27 1.98 -0.68 14.56
CA ILE A 27 3.15 -0.83 15.43
C ILE A 27 3.86 0.52 15.59
N HIS A 28 4.02 1.29 14.50
CA HIS A 28 4.57 2.64 14.60
C HIS A 28 3.68 3.56 15.45
N ALA A 29 2.36 3.50 15.31
CA ALA A 29 1.43 4.24 16.17
C ALA A 29 1.60 3.87 17.66
N TRP A 30 1.77 2.58 17.96
CA TRP A 30 2.04 2.10 19.32
C TRP A 30 3.35 2.64 19.88
N GLU A 31 4.43 2.59 19.09
CA GLU A 31 5.74 3.14 19.49
C GLU A 31 5.65 4.66 19.78
N LYS A 32 4.86 5.40 19.01
CA LYS A 32 4.63 6.84 19.22
C LYS A 32 3.86 7.12 20.50
N TYR A 33 2.90 6.26 20.83
CA TYR A 33 2.17 6.33 22.09
C TYR A 33 3.11 6.10 23.28
N GLU A 34 3.97 5.07 23.24
CA GLU A 34 4.91 4.76 24.33
C GLU A 34 6.01 5.82 24.50
N THR A 35 6.52 6.36 23.41
CA THR A 35 7.61 7.35 23.45
C THR A 35 7.12 8.78 23.73
N GLY A 36 5.80 9.01 23.75
CA GLY A 36 5.22 10.34 23.93
C GLY A 36 5.53 11.31 22.80
N HIS A 37 6.01 10.81 21.66
CA HIS A 37 6.42 11.64 20.52
C HIS A 37 5.32 11.66 19.46
N GLY A 38 4.83 12.86 19.12
CA GLY A 38 3.99 13.11 17.93
C GLY A 38 2.56 12.55 17.97
N PRO A 39 1.79 12.74 16.88
CA PRO A 39 0.37 12.42 16.84
C PRO A 39 0.12 10.93 16.60
N PHE A 40 0.29 10.09 17.62
CA PHE A 40 0.03 8.65 17.52
C PHE A 40 -1.39 8.32 16.99
N VAL A 41 -2.37 9.17 17.33
CA VAL A 41 -3.76 9.06 16.86
C VAL A 41 -3.87 9.08 15.33
N PHE A 42 -3.04 9.88 14.65
CA PHE A 42 -3.02 9.94 13.19
C PHE A 42 -2.62 8.59 12.59
N PHE A 43 -1.50 8.01 13.05
CA PHE A 43 -1.03 6.72 12.55
C PHE A 43 -1.96 5.57 12.95
N LEU A 44 -2.57 5.63 14.13
CA LEU A 44 -3.56 4.65 14.58
C LEU A 44 -4.76 4.62 13.64
N ILE A 45 -5.38 5.78 13.38
CA ILE A 45 -6.54 5.89 12.47
C ILE A 45 -6.14 5.49 11.06
N ALA A 46 -4.98 5.97 10.56
CA ALA A 46 -4.49 5.60 9.24
C ALA A 46 -4.28 4.08 9.10
N GLY A 47 -3.68 3.43 10.09
CA GLY A 47 -3.49 1.98 10.10
C GLY A 47 -4.80 1.20 10.13
N LEU A 48 -5.76 1.61 10.96
CA LEU A 48 -7.08 0.95 11.04
C LEU A 48 -7.87 1.08 9.73
N ILE A 49 -7.90 2.28 9.15
CA ILE A 49 -8.52 2.52 7.84
C ILE A 49 -7.82 1.67 6.77
N PHE A 50 -6.49 1.67 6.76
CA PHE A 50 -5.72 0.94 5.76
C PHE A 50 -5.93 -0.58 5.84
N ILE A 51 -5.94 -1.16 7.05
CA ILE A 51 -6.24 -2.59 7.24
C ILE A 51 -7.65 -2.91 6.76
N THR A 52 -8.63 -2.07 7.10
CA THR A 52 -10.02 -2.24 6.66
C THR A 52 -10.10 -2.27 5.14
N LEU A 53 -9.46 -1.30 4.48
CA LEU A 53 -9.35 -1.25 3.03
C LEU A 53 -8.63 -2.47 2.46
N ALA A 54 -7.54 -2.93 3.08
CA ALA A 54 -6.77 -4.10 2.65
C ALA A 54 -7.59 -5.41 2.75
N ILE A 55 -8.47 -5.53 3.75
CA ILE A 55 -9.40 -6.64 3.88
C ILE A 55 -10.44 -6.62 2.75
N LEU A 56 -10.96 -5.42 2.42
CA LEU A 56 -11.93 -5.21 1.35
C LEU A 56 -11.32 -5.18 -0.06
N HIS A 57 -9.99 -5.15 -0.17
CA HIS A 57 -9.26 -5.09 -1.44
C HIS A 57 -9.75 -6.11 -2.48
N PRO A 58 -9.98 -7.40 -2.18
CA PRO A 58 -10.42 -8.38 -3.20
C PRO A 58 -11.80 -8.06 -3.79
N VAL A 59 -12.68 -7.43 -3.01
CA VAL A 59 -13.99 -6.99 -3.48
C VAL A 59 -13.85 -5.77 -4.38
N LEU A 60 -12.97 -4.83 -3.99
CA LEU A 60 -12.68 -3.62 -4.75
C LEU A 60 -11.95 -3.91 -6.06
N GLU A 61 -10.97 -4.81 -6.06
CA GLU A 61 -10.15 -5.18 -7.22
C GLU A 61 -10.99 -5.76 -8.36
N LYS A 62 -12.00 -6.59 -8.03
CA LYS A 62 -12.96 -7.12 -9.01
C LYS A 62 -13.72 -6.03 -9.76
N LYS A 63 -14.01 -4.91 -9.10
CA LYS A 63 -14.76 -3.77 -9.68
C LYS A 63 -13.83 -2.73 -10.30
N TYR A 64 -12.65 -2.54 -9.72
CA TYR A 64 -11.70 -1.49 -10.06
C TYR A 64 -10.26 -2.07 -10.13
N PRO A 65 -9.83 -2.61 -11.29
CA PRO A 65 -8.51 -3.25 -11.44
C PRO A 65 -7.31 -2.32 -11.19
N TRP A 66 -7.53 -1.01 -11.20
CA TRP A 66 -6.51 0.00 -10.91
C TRP A 66 -6.30 0.24 -9.41
N ILE A 67 -7.19 -0.26 -8.54
CA ILE A 67 -7.16 0.00 -7.10
C ILE A 67 -5.87 -0.51 -6.45
N ASP A 68 -5.34 -1.64 -6.93
CA ASP A 68 -4.11 -2.25 -6.46
C ASP A 68 -2.92 -1.26 -6.56
N GLY A 69 -2.89 -0.46 -7.63
CA GLY A 69 -1.91 0.63 -7.78
C GLY A 69 -2.08 1.75 -6.76
N VAL A 70 -3.33 2.10 -6.41
CA VAL A 70 -3.65 3.13 -5.41
C VAL A 70 -3.20 2.70 -4.02
N PHE A 71 -3.40 1.44 -3.64
CA PHE A 71 -2.93 0.92 -2.36
C PHE A 71 -1.41 1.12 -2.23
N PHE A 72 -0.64 0.80 -3.26
CA PHE A 72 0.81 1.04 -3.25
C PHE A 72 1.17 2.54 -3.15
N VAL A 73 0.40 3.45 -3.75
CA VAL A 73 0.60 4.91 -3.57
C VAL A 73 0.36 5.32 -2.11
N ILE A 74 -0.72 4.82 -1.51
CA ILE A 74 -1.07 5.10 -0.10
C ILE A 74 0.02 4.55 0.82
N GLU A 75 0.47 3.31 0.62
CA GLU A 75 1.56 2.73 1.43
C GLU A 75 2.86 3.50 1.27
N GLY A 76 3.19 3.94 0.05
CA GLY A 76 4.37 4.75 -0.21
C GLY A 76 4.31 6.08 0.54
N THR A 77 3.15 6.72 0.54
CA THR A 77 2.91 7.98 1.27
C THR A 77 3.03 7.78 2.78
N LEU A 78 2.43 6.72 3.32
CA LEU A 78 2.52 6.39 4.75
C LEU A 78 3.95 6.03 5.14
N SER A 79 4.69 5.32 4.29
CA SER A 79 6.12 5.03 4.51
C SER A 79 6.97 6.31 4.55
N LEU A 80 6.68 7.30 3.70
CA LEU A 80 7.32 8.62 3.77
C LEU A 80 6.99 9.35 5.08
N ALA A 81 5.74 9.29 5.52
CA ALA A 81 5.32 9.90 6.79
C ALA A 81 6.07 9.28 7.98
N VAL A 82 6.21 7.94 8.00
CA VAL A 82 6.99 7.22 9.01
C VAL A 82 8.48 7.57 8.92
N ALA A 83 9.04 7.68 7.71
CA ALA A 83 10.44 8.06 7.52
C ALA A 83 10.72 9.47 8.04
N TYR A 84 9.86 10.43 7.70
CA TYR A 84 9.91 11.81 8.19
C TYR A 84 9.90 11.83 9.72
N ASP A 85 9.01 11.06 10.32
CA ASP A 85 8.90 10.99 11.77
C ASP A 85 10.16 10.41 12.43
N TYR A 86 10.71 9.33 11.89
CA TYR A 86 11.96 8.77 12.39
C TYR A 86 13.18 9.69 12.22
N PHE A 87 13.20 10.55 11.20
CA PHE A 87 14.22 11.61 11.09
C PHE A 87 14.10 12.59 12.26
N HIS A 88 12.89 12.99 12.64
CA HIS A 88 12.65 13.89 13.78
C HIS A 88 13.01 13.24 15.11
N MET A 89 12.86 11.92 15.23
CA MET A 89 13.32 11.14 16.38
C MET A 89 14.85 10.90 16.39
N GLY A 90 15.60 11.39 15.40
CA GLY A 90 17.05 11.23 15.32
C GLY A 90 17.53 9.81 14.96
N LYS A 91 16.63 8.93 14.50
CA LYS A 91 17.02 7.57 14.10
C LYS A 91 17.79 7.63 12.78
N LYS A 92 18.96 6.98 12.71
CA LYS A 92 19.85 7.10 11.54
C LYS A 92 19.56 6.10 10.42
N ALA A 93 19.18 4.86 10.74
CA ALA A 93 19.04 3.81 9.72
C ALA A 93 17.59 3.63 9.24
N LEU A 94 16.62 3.66 10.16
CA LEU A 94 15.22 3.39 9.86
C LEU A 94 14.61 4.34 8.82
N PRO A 95 14.83 5.66 8.84
CA PRO A 95 14.25 6.54 7.82
C PRO A 95 14.63 6.16 6.39
N PHE A 96 15.90 5.79 6.15
CA PHE A 96 16.36 5.39 4.81
C PHE A 96 15.74 4.08 4.35
N ALA A 97 15.48 3.14 5.28
CA ALA A 97 14.75 1.92 4.95
C ALA A 97 13.32 2.24 4.47
N TYR A 98 12.61 3.12 5.18
CA TYR A 98 11.26 3.53 4.80
C TYR A 98 11.22 4.39 3.51
N LEU A 99 12.24 5.21 3.26
CA LEU A 99 12.40 5.90 1.97
C LEU A 99 12.55 4.90 0.82
N GLY A 100 13.42 3.89 0.98
CA GLY A 100 13.61 2.84 -0.03
C GLY A 100 12.32 2.04 -0.28
N VAL A 101 11.59 1.72 0.79
CA VAL A 101 10.27 1.07 0.71
C VAL A 101 9.27 1.94 -0.04
N ALA A 102 9.19 3.24 0.27
CA ALA A 102 8.30 4.17 -0.43
C ALA A 102 8.61 4.25 -1.92
N MET A 103 9.89 4.34 -2.29
CA MET A 103 10.32 4.35 -3.70
C MET A 103 9.91 3.06 -4.43
N LEU A 104 10.11 1.90 -3.80
CA LEU A 104 9.69 0.61 -4.35
C LEU A 104 8.16 0.57 -4.54
N GLN A 105 7.40 1.04 -3.56
CA GLN A 105 5.95 1.07 -3.62
C GLN A 105 5.44 1.98 -4.73
N TYR A 106 5.99 3.18 -4.89
CA TYR A 106 5.64 4.05 -6.03
C TYR A 106 6.00 3.41 -7.38
N PHE A 107 7.14 2.74 -7.47
CA PHE A 107 7.50 2.02 -8.69
C PHE A 107 6.51 0.89 -9.02
N VAL A 108 6.10 0.11 -8.01
CA VAL A 108 5.10 -0.96 -8.18
C VAL A 108 3.74 -0.37 -8.55
N ALA A 109 3.32 0.72 -7.89
CA ALA A 109 2.10 1.46 -8.21
C ALA A 109 2.07 1.90 -9.68
N PHE A 110 3.16 2.50 -10.16
CA PHE A 110 3.30 2.91 -11.55
C PHE A 110 3.18 1.73 -12.52
N ARG A 111 3.81 0.58 -12.22
CA ARG A 111 3.72 -0.61 -13.07
C ARG A 111 2.31 -1.22 -13.08
N LYS A 112 1.60 -1.24 -11.95
CA LYS A 112 0.25 -1.82 -11.86
C LYS A 112 -0.83 -0.91 -12.44
N SER A 113 -0.76 0.39 -12.19
CA SER A 113 -1.72 1.36 -12.74
C SER A 113 -1.75 1.35 -14.28
N ARG A 114 -0.59 1.24 -14.94
CA ARG A 114 -0.52 1.11 -16.41
C ARG A 114 -1.25 -0.13 -16.94
N LYS A 115 -1.19 -1.26 -16.23
CA LYS A 115 -1.93 -2.47 -16.60
C LYS A 115 -3.44 -2.31 -16.43
N GLY A 116 -3.88 -1.70 -15.33
CA GLY A 116 -5.29 -1.41 -15.09
C GLY A 116 -5.90 -0.46 -16.13
N ILE A 117 -5.17 0.60 -16.52
CA ILE A 117 -5.60 1.55 -17.56
C ILE A 117 -5.68 0.86 -18.93
N ALA A 118 -4.72 0.00 -19.28
CA ALA A 118 -4.73 -0.74 -20.53
C ALA A 118 -5.95 -1.67 -20.65
N HIS A 119 -6.29 -2.38 -19.57
CA HIS A 119 -7.48 -3.24 -19.51
C HIS A 119 -8.78 -2.43 -19.67
N HIS A 120 -8.86 -1.26 -19.04
CA HIS A 120 -10.01 -0.37 -19.21
C HIS A 120 -10.12 0.14 -20.65
N LYS A 121 -9.02 0.61 -21.26
CA LYS A 121 -9.05 1.04 -22.66
C LYS A 121 -9.56 -0.08 -23.58
N ALA A 122 -9.00 -1.28 -23.48
CA ALA A 122 -9.41 -2.43 -24.29
C ALA A 122 -10.92 -2.73 -24.19
N LYS A 123 -11.49 -2.71 -22.97
CA LYS A 123 -12.91 -2.99 -22.74
C LYS A 123 -13.88 -1.96 -23.36
N TYR A 124 -13.43 -0.71 -23.53
CA TYR A 124 -14.27 0.38 -24.06
C TYR A 124 -13.85 0.86 -25.45
N SER A 125 -12.85 0.22 -26.07
CA SER A 125 -12.43 0.48 -27.45
C SER A 125 -12.95 -0.55 -28.46
N GLU A 126 -13.67 -1.58 -28.02
CA GLU A 126 -14.44 -2.42 -28.94
C GLU A 126 -15.60 -1.60 -29.51
N PRO A 127 -15.81 -1.58 -30.85
CA PRO A 127 -16.97 -0.93 -31.43
C PRO A 127 -18.22 -1.62 -30.87
N VAL A 128 -19.16 -0.83 -30.36
CA VAL A 128 -20.50 -1.31 -30.04
C VAL A 128 -21.08 -1.83 -31.34
N ASP A 129 -21.21 -3.16 -31.45
CA ASP A 129 -21.88 -3.81 -32.58
C ASP A 129 -23.31 -3.25 -32.64
N PRO A 130 -23.69 -2.53 -33.71
CA PRO A 130 -25.04 -2.02 -33.87
C PRO A 130 -25.96 -3.16 -34.32
N SER A 131 -26.15 -4.17 -33.48
CA SER A 131 -27.17 -5.22 -33.65
C SER A 131 -28.51 -4.78 -33.11
#